data_AF-A0AA88JRD3-F1
#
_entry.id   AF-A0AA88JRD3-F1
#
_cell.length_a   1.000
_cell.length_b   1.000
_cell.length_c   1.000
_cell.angle_alpha   90.00
_cell.angle_beta   90.00
_cell.angle_gamma   90.00
#
_symmetry.space_group_name_H-M   'P 1'
#
loop_
_entity.id
_entity.type
_entity.pdbx_description
1 polymer ?
#
loop_
_entity_poly.entity_id
_entity_poly.type
_entity_poly.pdbx_seq_one_letter_code
_entity_poly.pdbx_strand_id
1 'polypeptide(L)'
;MTKNAGILLAALSLSATIVASISTLAVAGEHSYHKGNSWQVILKTPDPFGDKAFCGFRSTAWSGKSVVIEYTLVGIDKIVPRLRLTKQNWNLPAGQTTNVSIGTEWAGNIQFVSKVVNGDELYGEIPEDFAEDGGGFKVTTILGTAISTNKPAPLAITFQGNEPPWIVPVMTYKEAIALGTGFDTCISTLTGLGPSLFKAPQASSTSPFGQPSGEGAGTAAQAPANRREMLQNPPPKSAAATAASTSPWTFEQREEDWGDTCFVESKQGDVTVGFMGAPGKDFVAFVENGNFDGVVRASWQVDDKAAQMSNGHPEDYFGWYGFYELSPQILDDGKKGKKLEIADLDGKTIAISLADAAAPFSQFQTCFNKAAPKTEKASNYPAAKQTPPNRKGCVLEVGGTKAIDGACYWGPYGSMDGSFVMEANGYFAIIEVDNDEADGWWNDTPGATHAHTRLGEMKRAGQCWKSESVRVCIGAK
;
A
#
# COMPACT_ATOMS: atom_id res chain seq x y z
N MET A 1 72.92 -7.76 21.39
CA MET A 1 71.81 -7.73 22.36
C MET A 1 70.57 -8.24 21.62
N THR A 2 70.36 -9.57 21.53
CA THR A 2 69.47 -10.39 22.40
C THR A 2 68.07 -9.79 22.55
N LYS A 3 66.94 -10.49 22.35
CA LYS A 3 66.59 -11.84 21.88
C LYS A 3 65.05 -11.84 21.79
N ASN A 4 64.50 -12.65 20.88
CA ASN A 4 63.17 -13.28 20.82
C ASN A 4 62.21 -13.13 22.02
N ALA A 5 60.90 -13.04 21.74
CA ALA A 5 59.95 -14.13 22.04
C ALA A 5 58.53 -13.81 21.55
N GLY A 6 57.95 -14.74 20.80
CA GLY A 6 56.50 -14.86 20.64
C GLY A 6 55.89 -15.80 21.67
N ILE A 7 54.56 -15.92 21.55
CA ILE A 7 53.67 -16.97 22.08
C ILE A 7 53.32 -16.86 23.57
N LEU A 8 52.04 -16.62 23.87
CA LEU A 8 51.18 -17.58 24.59
C LEU A 8 49.73 -17.11 24.63
N LEU A 9 48.85 -17.95 24.06
CA LEU A 9 47.45 -18.05 24.43
C LEU A 9 47.33 -18.26 25.94
N ALA A 10 46.46 -17.48 26.58
CA ALA A 10 45.82 -17.89 27.81
C ALA A 10 44.32 -17.61 27.68
N ALA A 11 43.58 -18.67 27.39
CA ALA A 11 42.15 -18.72 27.62
C ALA A 11 41.92 -18.58 29.14
N LEU A 12 41.21 -17.54 29.55
CA LEU A 12 40.58 -17.47 30.86
C LEU A 12 39.07 -17.35 30.64
N SER A 13 38.47 -18.53 30.53
CA SER A 13 37.07 -18.78 30.83
C SER A 13 36.80 -18.40 32.28
N LEU A 14 36.13 -17.25 32.49
CA LEU A 14 35.41 -16.99 33.74
C LEU A 14 33.93 -16.93 33.44
N SER A 15 33.32 -18.09 33.61
CA SER A 15 31.89 -18.27 33.84
C SER A 15 31.55 -17.62 35.18
N ALA A 16 30.92 -16.45 35.14
CA ALA A 16 30.24 -15.86 36.29
C ALA A 16 28.78 -15.62 35.89
N THR A 17 27.95 -16.62 36.17
CA THR A 17 26.50 -16.50 36.20
C THR A 17 26.10 -15.53 37.31
N ILE A 18 25.82 -14.29 36.95
CA ILE A 18 25.03 -13.38 37.78
C ILE A 18 23.62 -13.39 37.17
N VAL A 19 22.73 -14.14 37.80
CA VAL A 19 21.28 -14.00 37.61
C VAL A 19 20.92 -12.70 38.32
N ALA A 20 20.97 -11.59 37.60
CA ALA A 20 20.33 -10.36 37.98
C ALA A 20 19.17 -10.15 37.01
N SER A 21 17.96 -10.25 37.54
CA SER A 21 16.73 -9.78 36.89
C SER A 21 16.82 -8.26 36.76
N ILE A 22 17.56 -7.80 35.76
CA ILE A 22 17.55 -6.41 35.34
C ILE A 22 16.52 -6.36 34.24
N SER A 23 15.38 -5.74 34.52
CA SER A 23 14.45 -5.27 33.51
C SER A 23 15.27 -4.47 32.49
N THR A 24 15.55 -5.07 31.33
CA THR A 24 16.23 -4.39 30.24
C THR A 24 15.30 -3.29 29.75
N LEU A 25 15.50 -2.07 30.24
CA LEU A 25 15.14 -0.88 29.46
C LEU A 25 15.80 -1.08 28.10
N ALA A 26 14.98 -1.24 27.07
CA ALA A 26 15.43 -1.45 25.71
C ALA A 26 16.43 -0.35 25.36
N VAL A 27 17.69 -0.75 25.18
CA VAL A 27 18.75 0.14 24.70
C VAL A 27 18.32 0.62 23.31
N ALA A 28 18.40 1.92 23.06
CA ALA A 28 18.21 2.51 21.74
C ALA A 28 19.03 1.71 20.73
N GLY A 29 18.35 1.05 19.80
CA GLY A 29 18.97 0.04 18.95
C GLY A 29 18.35 0.05 17.57
N GLU A 30 19.19 0.13 16.54
CA GLU A 30 18.77 -0.15 15.18
C GLU A 30 18.65 -1.67 15.03
N HIS A 31 17.45 -2.15 14.74
CA HIS A 31 17.18 -3.55 14.44
C HIS A 31 17.00 -3.73 12.93
N SER A 32 17.72 -4.68 12.33
CA SER A 32 17.61 -4.98 10.91
C SER A 32 16.64 -6.14 10.70
N TYR A 33 15.54 -5.90 9.98
CA TYR A 33 14.58 -6.95 9.59
C TYR A 33 15.00 -7.68 8.32
N HIS A 34 15.70 -6.98 7.42
CA HIS A 34 16.25 -7.56 6.20
C HIS A 34 17.46 -6.76 5.73
N LYS A 35 18.46 -7.42 5.14
CA LYS A 35 19.59 -6.77 4.47
C LYS A 35 19.85 -7.46 3.12
N GLY A 36 19.45 -6.80 2.04
CA GLY A 36 19.71 -7.20 0.66
C GLY A 36 20.92 -6.47 0.07
N ASN A 37 21.13 -6.63 -1.24
CA ASN A 37 22.27 -5.97 -1.91
C ASN A 37 22.08 -4.46 -2.08
N SER A 38 20.86 -4.03 -2.42
CA SER A 38 20.55 -2.61 -2.72
C SER A 38 19.79 -1.91 -1.61
N TRP A 39 19.17 -2.67 -0.70
CA TRP A 39 18.30 -2.16 0.35
C TRP A 39 18.41 -2.95 1.66
N GLN A 40 18.13 -2.26 2.75
CA GLN A 40 18.00 -2.82 4.09
C GLN A 40 16.72 -2.26 4.72
N VAL A 41 15.98 -3.11 5.44
CA VAL A 41 14.88 -2.67 6.31
C VAL A 41 15.39 -2.58 7.73
N ILE A 42 15.19 -1.43 8.34
CA ILE A 42 15.60 -1.14 9.71
C ILE A 42 14.42 -0.61 10.52
N LEU A 43 14.36 -1.00 11.79
CA LEU A 43 13.60 -0.30 12.82
C LEU A 43 14.58 0.45 13.70
N LYS A 44 14.36 1.74 13.88
CA LYS A 44 15.00 2.50 14.95
C LYS A 44 13.99 2.67 16.07
N THR A 45 14.30 2.10 17.23
CA THR A 45 13.53 2.34 18.45
C THR A 45 13.90 3.70 19.05
N PRO A 46 12.97 4.36 19.76
CA PRO A 46 13.22 5.69 20.28
C PRO A 46 14.29 5.65 21.38
N ASP A 47 15.22 6.59 21.31
CA ASP A 47 16.25 6.79 22.33
C ASP A 47 15.64 7.56 23.52
N PRO A 48 16.00 7.28 24.79
CA PRO A 48 15.71 8.15 25.93
C PRO A 48 15.98 9.66 25.71
N PHE A 49 16.77 10.04 24.70
CA PHE A 49 17.05 11.43 24.32
C PHE A 49 16.07 12.05 23.29
N GLY A 50 15.02 11.35 22.87
CA GLY A 50 13.87 11.95 22.16
C GLY A 50 13.81 11.73 20.65
N ASP A 51 14.61 10.84 20.09
CA ASP A 51 14.46 10.41 18.69
C ASP A 51 13.16 9.63 18.50
N LYS A 52 12.40 9.94 17.43
CA LYS A 52 11.16 9.22 17.12
C LYS A 52 11.46 7.82 16.59
N ALA A 53 10.57 6.88 16.92
CA ALA A 53 10.61 5.53 16.38
C ALA A 53 10.27 5.54 14.88
N PHE A 54 10.99 4.78 14.07
CA PHE A 54 10.66 4.64 12.64
C PHE A 54 11.07 3.30 12.06
N CYS A 55 10.36 2.90 11.00
CA CYS A 55 10.78 1.88 10.06
C CYS A 55 11.34 2.51 8.80
N GLY A 56 12.49 2.06 8.33
CA GLY A 56 13.20 2.69 7.23
C GLY A 56 13.59 1.71 6.14
N PHE A 57 13.32 2.06 4.89
CA PHE A 57 14.02 1.47 3.74
C PHE A 57 15.32 2.24 3.51
N ARG A 58 16.46 1.64 3.84
CA ARG A 58 17.79 2.24 3.67
C ARG A 58 18.49 1.65 2.45
N SER A 59 18.93 2.49 1.53
CA SER A 59 19.74 2.06 0.39
C SER A 59 21.12 1.60 0.86
N THR A 60 21.58 0.46 0.38
CA THR A 60 22.94 -0.06 0.60
C THR A 60 23.81 0.00 -0.66
N ALA A 61 23.32 0.66 -1.71
CA ALA A 61 23.97 0.73 -3.01
C ALA A 61 25.33 1.49 -3.02
N TRP A 62 25.64 2.27 -1.97
CA TRP A 62 26.85 3.07 -1.87
C TRP A 62 27.46 3.04 -0.47
N SER A 63 28.78 3.21 -0.37
CA SER A 63 29.52 3.23 0.90
C SER A 63 29.62 4.62 1.56
N GLY A 64 29.46 5.70 0.77
CA GLY A 64 29.63 7.09 1.23
C GLY A 64 28.38 7.96 1.16
N LYS A 65 27.23 7.40 0.76
CA LYS A 65 25.93 8.07 0.77
C LYS A 65 24.79 7.08 0.94
N SER A 66 23.66 7.52 1.47
CA SER A 66 22.48 6.68 1.62
C SER A 66 21.18 7.47 1.46
N VAL A 67 20.16 6.75 1.01
CA VAL A 67 18.77 7.18 0.96
C VAL A 67 18.02 6.36 2.00
N VAL A 68 17.24 7.00 2.86
CA VAL A 68 16.33 6.33 3.79
C VAL A 68 14.93 6.89 3.62
N ILE A 69 13.98 6.02 3.29
CA ILE A 69 12.55 6.36 3.33
C ILE A 69 12.02 5.86 4.67
N GLU A 70 11.74 6.81 5.57
CA GLU A 70 11.37 6.58 6.96
C GLU A 70 9.87 6.71 7.15
N TYR A 71 9.25 5.68 7.72
CA TYR A 71 7.89 5.67 8.21
C TYR A 71 7.97 5.91 9.71
N THR A 72 7.84 7.17 10.13
CA THR A 72 8.02 7.55 11.52
C THR A 72 6.69 7.53 12.25
N LEU A 73 6.67 6.92 13.43
CA LEU A 73 5.52 6.94 14.32
C LEU A 73 5.42 8.31 15.02
N VAL A 74 4.30 9.00 14.82
CA VAL A 74 4.03 10.33 15.37
C VAL A 74 2.79 10.39 16.26
N GLY A 75 2.02 9.30 16.32
CA GLY A 75 0.88 9.11 17.21
C GLY A 75 0.70 7.62 17.57
N ILE A 76 -0.41 7.29 18.23
CA ILE A 76 -0.72 5.89 18.63
C ILE A 76 -0.77 4.96 17.41
N ASP A 77 -1.35 5.44 16.33
CA ASP A 77 -1.56 4.75 15.05
C ASP A 77 -1.14 5.62 13.85
N LYS A 78 -0.75 6.88 14.08
CA LYS A 78 -0.32 7.79 13.00
C LYS A 78 1.16 7.58 12.65
N ILE A 79 1.41 7.18 11.41
CA ILE A 79 2.73 7.10 10.78
C ILE A 79 2.84 8.16 9.68
N VAL A 80 4.00 8.80 9.57
CA VAL A 80 4.28 9.81 8.54
C VAL A 80 5.54 9.45 7.75
N PRO A 81 5.47 9.38 6.41
CA PRO A 81 6.62 9.09 5.57
C PRO A 81 7.55 10.30 5.42
N ARG A 82 8.85 10.05 5.47
CA ARG A 82 9.92 11.06 5.38
C ARG A 82 11.08 10.53 4.56
N LEU A 83 11.83 11.42 3.94
CA LEU A 83 13.05 11.09 3.21
C LEU A 83 14.25 11.66 3.95
N ARG A 84 15.21 10.80 4.28
CA ARG A 84 16.54 11.17 4.75
C ARG A 84 17.58 10.85 3.70
N LEU A 85 18.42 11.82 3.38
CA LEU A 85 19.54 11.67 2.45
C LEU A 85 20.81 12.04 3.18
N THR A 86 21.79 11.14 3.16
CA THR A 86 23.12 11.40 3.74
C THR A 86 24.20 11.20 2.72
N LYS A 87 25.23 12.06 2.73
CA LYS A 87 26.42 11.94 1.88
C LYS A 87 27.62 12.49 2.63
N GLN A 88 28.71 11.74 2.69
CA GLN A 88 29.94 12.17 3.34
C GLN A 88 30.56 13.36 2.60
N ASN A 89 30.95 14.39 3.35
CA ASN A 89 31.58 15.60 2.83
C ASN A 89 30.69 16.33 1.81
N TRP A 90 29.38 16.39 2.06
CA TRP A 90 28.45 17.05 1.13
C TRP A 90 28.57 18.58 1.19
N ASN A 91 29.02 19.12 2.33
CA ASN A 91 29.20 20.55 2.59
C ASN A 91 27.90 21.35 2.40
N LEU A 92 26.77 20.79 2.84
CA LEU A 92 25.48 21.46 2.75
C LEU A 92 25.38 22.67 3.70
N PRO A 93 24.69 23.74 3.30
CA PRO A 93 24.48 24.91 4.15
C PRO A 93 23.37 24.64 5.18
N ALA A 94 23.75 24.29 6.42
CA ALA A 94 22.83 23.95 7.50
C ALA A 94 21.73 25.00 7.70
N GLY A 95 20.49 24.52 7.85
CA GLY A 95 19.30 25.35 8.05
C GLY A 95 18.62 25.85 6.77
N GLN A 96 19.25 25.71 5.60
CA GLN A 96 18.61 26.02 4.31
C GLN A 96 17.66 24.91 3.85
N THR A 97 16.84 25.22 2.85
CA THR A 97 15.93 24.25 2.20
C THR A 97 16.23 24.14 0.71
N THR A 98 15.86 23.01 0.11
CA THR A 98 15.98 22.76 -1.33
C THR A 98 14.90 21.77 -1.76
N ASN A 99 14.51 21.82 -3.04
CA ASN A 99 13.58 20.83 -3.58
C ASN A 99 14.31 19.54 -3.95
N VAL A 100 13.75 18.43 -3.48
CA VAL A 100 14.16 17.08 -3.82
C VAL A 100 12.98 16.39 -4.48
N SER A 101 13.24 15.60 -5.52
CA SER A 101 12.22 14.72 -6.10
C SER A 101 12.62 13.26 -6.01
N ILE A 102 11.66 12.40 -5.69
CA ILE A 102 11.78 10.95 -5.66
C ILE A 102 10.80 10.34 -6.67
N GLY A 103 11.23 9.33 -7.43
CA GLY A 103 10.34 8.70 -8.40
C GLY A 103 10.95 7.53 -9.16
N THR A 104 10.12 6.91 -9.98
CA THR A 104 10.55 5.94 -10.99
C THR A 104 10.08 6.41 -12.38
N GLU A 105 10.64 5.85 -13.44
CA GLU A 105 10.22 6.16 -14.81
C GLU A 105 8.72 5.91 -15.04
N TRP A 106 8.16 4.90 -14.37
CA TRP A 106 6.78 4.45 -14.59
C TRP A 106 5.77 5.05 -13.61
N ALA A 107 6.18 5.35 -12.37
CA ALA A 107 5.28 5.87 -11.33
C ALA A 107 5.29 7.41 -11.23
N GLY A 108 6.12 8.07 -12.04
CA GLY A 108 6.32 9.52 -11.97
C GLY A 108 7.17 9.92 -10.76
N ASN A 109 7.22 11.23 -10.50
CA ASN A 109 8.03 11.83 -9.43
C ASN A 109 7.17 12.65 -8.47
N ILE A 110 7.51 12.56 -7.19
CA ILE A 110 7.01 13.45 -6.14
C ILE A 110 8.13 14.44 -5.84
N GLN A 111 7.84 15.73 -5.91
CA GLN A 111 8.76 16.80 -5.51
C GLN A 111 8.28 17.42 -4.20
N PHE A 112 9.20 17.64 -3.27
CA PHE A 112 8.91 18.25 -1.98
C PHE A 112 10.13 18.97 -1.41
N VAL A 113 9.87 19.84 -0.45
CA VAL A 113 10.89 20.65 0.22
C VAL A 113 11.64 19.77 1.24
N SER A 114 12.95 19.73 1.13
CA SER A 114 13.85 19.11 2.12
C SER A 114 14.69 20.17 2.81
N LYS A 115 14.95 19.99 4.10
CA LYS A 115 15.79 20.87 4.93
C LYS A 115 17.18 20.29 5.12
N VAL A 116 18.20 21.13 5.04
CA VAL A 116 19.56 20.79 5.44
C VAL A 116 19.63 20.73 6.95
N VAL A 117 19.82 19.52 7.48
CA VAL A 117 19.96 19.26 8.92
C VAL A 117 21.37 19.66 9.37
N ASN A 118 22.39 19.23 8.62
CA ASN A 118 23.80 19.50 8.87
C ASN A 118 24.59 19.41 7.55
N GLY A 119 25.92 19.52 7.62
CA GLY A 119 26.79 19.53 6.43
C GLY A 119 26.69 18.29 5.54
N ASP A 120 26.11 17.19 6.01
CA ASP A 120 26.06 15.90 5.31
C ASP A 120 24.63 15.34 5.15
N GLU A 121 23.60 16.04 5.63
CA GLU A 121 22.24 15.50 5.74
C GLU A 121 21.14 16.46 5.23
N LEU A 122 20.30 15.93 4.34
CA LEU A 122 19.00 16.49 3.96
C LEU A 122 17.88 15.62 4.55
N TYR A 123 16.84 16.29 5.03
CA TYR A 123 15.66 15.63 5.60
C TYR A 123 14.39 16.36 5.18
N GLY A 124 13.41 15.62 4.67
CA GLY A 124 12.14 16.18 4.21
C GLY A 124 10.98 15.27 4.59
N GLU A 125 9.88 15.89 5.01
CA GLU A 125 8.61 15.19 5.16
C GLU A 125 7.94 15.08 3.80
N ILE A 126 7.44 13.89 3.46
CA ILE A 126 6.71 13.70 2.22
C ILE A 126 5.29 14.22 2.46
N PRO A 127 4.78 15.17 1.65
CA PRO A 127 3.47 15.80 1.89
C PRO A 127 2.32 14.81 2.00
N GLU A 128 1.33 15.11 2.86
CA GLU A 128 0.18 14.24 3.13
C GLU A 128 -0.63 13.95 1.86
N ASP A 129 -0.73 14.86 0.89
CA ASP A 129 -1.40 14.65 -0.41
C ASP A 129 -0.73 13.56 -1.28
N PHE A 130 0.51 13.20 -0.96
CA PHE A 130 1.22 12.05 -1.55
C PHE A 130 1.24 10.83 -0.61
N ALA A 131 0.72 10.99 0.61
CA ALA A 131 0.79 10.06 1.72
C ALA A 131 -0.58 9.58 2.27
N GLU A 132 -1.73 10.07 1.78
CA GLU A 132 -3.04 9.98 2.46
C GLU A 132 -3.40 8.60 3.05
N ASP A 133 -3.93 8.69 4.27
CA ASP A 133 -4.52 7.72 5.22
C ASP A 133 -4.14 6.24 5.07
N GLY A 134 -3.24 5.80 5.96
CA GLY A 134 -2.81 4.40 6.11
C GLY A 134 -1.46 4.07 5.49
N GLY A 135 -0.87 5.00 4.73
CA GLY A 135 0.47 4.85 4.17
C GLY A 135 0.49 4.83 2.64
N GLY A 136 0.21 5.98 2.03
CA GLY A 136 0.93 6.43 0.85
C GLY A 136 0.69 5.66 -0.44
N PHE A 137 -0.47 5.81 -1.07
CA PHE A 137 -0.71 5.26 -2.40
C PHE A 137 0.41 5.62 -3.41
N LYS A 138 0.92 6.86 -3.47
CA LYS A 138 2.01 7.22 -4.41
C LYS A 138 3.41 6.80 -3.95
N VAL A 139 3.74 6.93 -2.67
CA VAL A 139 5.04 6.46 -2.14
C VAL A 139 5.13 4.94 -2.20
N THR A 140 4.05 4.24 -1.86
CA THR A 140 3.89 2.79 -1.97
C THR A 140 3.83 2.35 -3.42
N THR A 141 3.30 3.14 -4.36
CA THR A 141 3.42 2.85 -5.80
C THR A 141 4.85 3.05 -6.31
N ILE A 142 5.56 4.09 -5.86
CA ILE A 142 6.97 4.34 -6.24
C ILE A 142 7.88 3.27 -5.67
N LEU A 143 7.73 2.93 -4.38
CA LEU A 143 8.44 1.82 -3.74
C LEU A 143 8.00 0.49 -4.36
N GLY A 144 6.71 0.29 -4.57
CA GLY A 144 6.13 -0.88 -5.20
C GLY A 144 6.66 -1.10 -6.60
N THR A 145 6.92 -0.06 -7.39
CA THR A 145 7.57 -0.16 -8.71
C THR A 145 9.09 -0.34 -8.64
N ALA A 146 9.75 0.25 -7.64
CA ALA A 146 11.17 0.01 -7.37
C ALA A 146 11.45 -1.40 -6.84
N ILE A 147 10.45 -2.01 -6.20
CA ILE A 147 10.44 -3.35 -5.60
C ILE A 147 9.65 -4.34 -6.51
N SER A 148 9.02 -3.88 -7.59
CA SER A 148 8.10 -4.69 -8.42
C SER A 148 8.81 -5.83 -9.13
N THR A 149 8.09 -6.93 -9.27
CA THR A 149 8.56 -8.14 -9.92
C THR A 149 8.32 -8.19 -11.43
N ASN A 150 7.46 -7.29 -11.96
CA ASN A 150 6.99 -7.33 -13.35
C ASN A 150 7.52 -6.16 -14.20
N LYS A 151 7.68 -4.96 -13.59
CA LYS A 151 8.32 -3.78 -14.22
C LYS A 151 9.27 -3.08 -13.24
N PRO A 152 10.36 -3.75 -12.81
CA PRO A 152 11.28 -3.12 -11.88
C PRO A 152 11.93 -1.89 -12.52
N ALA A 153 11.87 -0.77 -11.82
CA ALA A 153 12.54 0.46 -12.22
C ALA A 153 13.53 0.92 -11.15
N PRO A 154 14.67 1.50 -11.53
CA PRO A 154 15.54 2.10 -10.55
C PRO A 154 14.85 3.30 -9.90
N LEU A 155 15.05 3.44 -8.58
CA LEU A 155 14.55 4.60 -7.85
C LEU A 155 15.49 5.78 -8.11
N ALA A 156 14.96 6.88 -8.62
CA ALA A 156 15.70 8.11 -8.88
C ALA A 156 15.41 9.15 -7.80
N ILE A 157 16.48 9.74 -7.25
CA ILE A 157 16.45 10.91 -6.38
C ILE A 157 17.11 12.05 -7.16
N THR A 158 16.37 13.12 -7.39
CA THR A 158 16.82 14.28 -8.16
C THR A 158 16.81 15.53 -7.28
N PHE A 159 17.73 16.44 -7.58
CA PHE A 159 17.96 17.65 -6.79
C PHE A 159 17.73 18.86 -7.68
N GLN A 160 17.12 19.91 -7.11
CA GLN A 160 17.00 21.20 -7.80
C GLN A 160 18.37 21.84 -8.10
N GLY A 161 19.36 21.58 -7.23
CA GLY A 161 20.71 22.08 -7.36
C GLY A 161 21.55 21.32 -8.41
N ASN A 162 22.87 21.48 -8.32
CA ASN A 162 23.83 20.86 -9.22
C ASN A 162 24.28 19.44 -8.81
N GLU A 163 23.65 18.84 -7.80
CA GLU A 163 23.95 17.47 -7.40
C GLU A 163 23.38 16.50 -8.46
N PRO A 164 24.19 15.57 -8.99
CA PRO A 164 23.71 14.61 -9.96
C PRO A 164 22.63 13.69 -9.36
N PRO A 165 21.69 13.18 -10.17
CA PRO A 165 20.69 12.23 -9.70
C PRO A 165 21.31 11.00 -9.02
N TRP A 166 20.73 10.57 -7.91
CA TRP A 166 21.09 9.32 -7.27
C TRP A 166 20.15 8.22 -7.74
N ILE A 167 20.72 7.15 -8.29
CA ILE A 167 19.96 6.05 -8.89
C ILE A 167 20.17 4.80 -8.05
N VAL A 168 19.17 4.43 -7.24
CA VAL A 168 19.21 3.15 -6.53
C VAL A 168 18.85 2.05 -7.54
N PRO A 169 19.72 1.04 -7.73
CA PRO A 169 19.49 0.01 -8.73
C PRO A 169 18.26 -0.83 -8.41
N VAL A 170 17.71 -1.41 -9.46
CA VAL A 170 16.69 -2.46 -9.39
C VAL A 170 17.20 -3.62 -8.53
N MET A 171 16.33 -4.14 -7.68
CA MET A 171 16.58 -5.37 -6.93
C MET A 171 16.15 -6.60 -7.70
N THR A 172 16.76 -7.75 -7.37
CA THR A 172 16.28 -9.02 -7.92
C THR A 172 14.93 -9.39 -7.32
N TYR A 173 14.16 -10.19 -8.05
CA TYR A 173 12.88 -10.74 -7.61
C TYR A 173 12.90 -11.30 -6.17
N LYS A 174 13.95 -12.06 -5.83
CA LYS A 174 14.10 -12.71 -4.53
C LYS A 174 14.38 -11.70 -3.41
N GLU A 175 15.09 -10.63 -3.73
CA GLU A 175 15.38 -9.55 -2.78
C GLU A 175 14.15 -8.68 -2.52
N ALA A 176 13.36 -8.39 -3.55
CA ALA A 176 12.11 -7.66 -3.42
C ALA A 176 11.15 -8.30 -2.42
N ILE A 177 10.94 -9.62 -2.52
CA ILE A 177 10.08 -10.37 -1.61
C ILE A 177 10.60 -10.31 -0.18
N ALA A 178 11.89 -10.60 0.02
CA ALA A 178 12.47 -10.64 1.36
C ALA A 178 12.52 -9.26 2.02
N LEU A 179 12.66 -8.20 1.22
CA LEU A 179 12.60 -6.81 1.67
C LEU A 179 11.17 -6.40 2.06
N GLY A 180 10.16 -6.76 1.25
CA GLY A 180 8.75 -6.50 1.55
C GLY A 180 8.30 -7.14 2.86
N THR A 181 8.54 -8.45 3.03
CA THR A 181 8.24 -9.16 4.28
C THR A 181 8.95 -8.54 5.50
N GLY A 182 10.21 -8.14 5.32
CA GLY A 182 10.96 -7.46 6.37
C GLY A 182 10.33 -6.12 6.75
N PHE A 183 9.82 -5.38 5.77
CA PHE A 183 9.18 -4.09 5.97
C PHE A 183 7.83 -4.20 6.67
N ASP A 184 6.96 -5.13 6.26
CA ASP A 184 5.66 -5.35 6.91
C ASP A 184 5.83 -5.72 8.38
N THR A 185 6.80 -6.60 8.66
CA THR A 185 7.15 -6.99 10.04
C THR A 185 7.66 -5.78 10.83
N CYS A 186 8.45 -4.92 10.19
CA CYS A 186 8.92 -3.68 10.79
C CYS A 186 7.74 -2.77 11.15
N ILE A 187 6.84 -2.48 10.20
CA ILE A 187 5.70 -1.58 10.40
C ILE A 187 4.76 -2.10 11.48
N SER A 188 4.45 -3.41 11.48
CA SER A 188 3.67 -4.05 12.52
C SER A 188 4.32 -3.92 13.91
N THR A 189 5.65 -4.09 13.98
CA THR A 189 6.38 -3.86 15.23
C THR A 189 6.32 -2.39 15.65
N LEU A 190 6.48 -1.46 14.70
CA LEU A 190 6.47 -0.03 14.95
C LEU A 190 5.11 0.46 15.47
N THR A 191 4.00 0.08 14.83
CA THR A 191 2.65 0.46 15.30
C THR A 191 2.33 -0.16 16.65
N GLY A 192 2.81 -1.38 16.92
CA GLY A 192 2.72 -2.01 18.24
C GLY A 192 3.37 -1.20 19.38
N LEU A 193 4.34 -0.34 19.08
CA LEU A 193 4.95 0.57 20.06
C LEU A 193 4.06 1.77 20.41
N GLY A 194 3.11 2.14 19.54
CA GLY A 194 2.30 3.36 19.66
C GLY A 194 1.61 3.54 21.02
N PRO A 195 0.81 2.57 21.49
CA PRO A 195 0.13 2.67 22.80
C PRO A 195 1.08 2.93 23.97
N SER A 196 2.28 2.32 23.93
CA SER A 196 3.30 2.47 24.98
C SER A 196 4.04 3.81 24.92
N LEU A 197 4.25 4.36 23.72
CA LEU A 197 5.01 5.60 23.50
C LEU A 197 4.14 6.85 23.69
N PHE A 198 2.86 6.77 23.35
CA PHE A 198 1.93 7.91 23.36
C PHE A 198 0.89 7.87 24.50
N LYS A 199 1.02 6.92 25.45
CA LYS A 199 0.19 6.77 26.66
C LYS A 199 -1.33 6.85 26.38
N ALA A 200 -1.89 5.80 25.80
CA ALA A 200 -3.34 5.59 25.84
C ALA A 200 -3.79 5.26 27.29
N PRO A 201 -4.99 5.68 27.74
CA PRO A 201 -5.59 5.10 28.95
C PRO A 201 -5.70 3.59 28.72
N GLN A 202 -5.08 2.78 29.59
CA GLN A 202 -5.22 1.33 29.51
C GLN A 202 -6.71 0.98 29.55
N ALA A 203 -7.23 0.43 28.46
CA ALA A 203 -8.49 -0.29 28.51
C ALA A 203 -8.26 -1.47 29.48
N SER A 204 -8.80 -1.35 30.69
CA SER A 204 -8.83 -2.40 31.68
C SER A 204 -9.42 -3.66 31.05
N SER A 205 -8.61 -4.70 30.90
CA SER A 205 -9.08 -6.02 30.47
C SER A 205 -9.81 -6.71 31.62
N THR A 206 -10.98 -6.19 31.99
CA THR A 206 -11.90 -6.93 32.86
C THR A 206 -12.85 -7.73 31.98
N SER A 207 -12.66 -9.06 31.99
CA SER A 207 -13.62 -10.00 31.42
C SER A 207 -14.81 -10.14 32.38
N PRO A 208 -16.06 -10.14 31.89
CA PRO A 208 -17.23 -10.44 32.72
C PRO A 208 -17.26 -11.90 33.24
N PHE A 209 -16.29 -12.74 32.82
CA PHE A 209 -16.10 -14.11 33.28
C PHE A 209 -14.94 -14.27 34.29
N GLY A 210 -14.32 -13.18 34.72
CA GLY A 210 -13.30 -13.21 35.76
C GLY A 210 -13.92 -13.28 37.15
N GLN A 211 -14.21 -14.48 37.67
CA GLN A 211 -14.52 -14.63 39.08
C GLN A 211 -13.24 -14.44 39.93
N PRO A 212 -13.29 -13.62 41.00
CA PRO A 212 -12.17 -13.50 41.92
C PRO A 212 -12.07 -14.78 42.77
N SER A 213 -11.00 -15.54 42.56
CA SER A 213 -10.61 -16.63 43.46
C SER A 213 -10.23 -16.01 44.81
N GLY A 214 -11.11 -16.17 45.80
CA GLY A 214 -10.89 -15.72 47.17
C GLY A 214 -9.64 -16.33 47.79
N GLU A 215 -8.94 -15.49 48.56
CA GLU A 215 -7.75 -15.78 49.35
C GLU A 215 -7.97 -16.88 50.38
N GLY A 216 -6.91 -17.66 50.67
CA GLY A 216 -6.91 -18.57 51.81
C GLY A 216 -5.76 -19.57 51.85
N ALA A 217 -4.55 -19.08 52.12
CA ALA A 217 -3.41 -19.73 52.80
C ALA A 217 -3.27 -21.27 52.83
N GLY A 218 -2.09 -21.75 52.38
CA GLY A 218 -1.30 -22.67 53.21
C GLY A 218 -0.86 -24.01 52.61
N THR A 219 0.47 -24.16 52.53
CA THR A 219 1.28 -25.40 52.59
C THR A 219 1.41 -26.34 51.37
N ALA A 220 2.56 -26.19 50.71
CA ALA A 220 3.57 -27.21 50.34
C ALA A 220 3.13 -28.58 49.78
N ALA A 221 3.57 -28.91 48.55
CA ALA A 221 4.75 -29.76 48.30
C ALA A 221 4.86 -30.23 46.83
N GLN A 222 6.11 -30.23 46.34
CA GLN A 222 6.73 -31.18 45.40
C GLN A 222 6.32 -31.22 43.91
N ALA A 223 7.24 -30.73 43.07
CA ALA A 223 7.61 -31.33 41.77
C ALA A 223 8.38 -32.66 42.01
N PRO A 224 8.79 -33.51 41.02
CA PRO A 224 8.96 -33.19 39.59
C PRO A 224 8.84 -34.33 38.52
N ALA A 225 8.87 -33.91 37.25
CA ALA A 225 9.68 -34.39 36.10
C ALA A 225 9.61 -35.81 35.48
N ASN A 226 9.94 -35.80 34.17
CA ASN A 226 10.59 -36.82 33.31
C ASN A 226 9.67 -37.92 32.71
N ARG A 227 9.87 -38.50 31.51
CA ARG A 227 10.91 -38.53 30.44
C ARG A 227 10.31 -39.47 29.33
N ARG A 228 10.19 -39.07 28.05
CA ARG A 228 11.05 -39.40 26.86
C ARG A 228 10.73 -40.73 26.14
N GLU A 229 10.99 -40.72 24.81
CA GLU A 229 11.21 -41.83 23.84
C GLU A 229 10.00 -42.33 23.03
N MET A 230 10.07 -42.69 21.73
CA MET A 230 10.99 -42.48 20.59
C MET A 230 10.31 -43.08 19.32
N LEU A 231 10.60 -42.49 18.14
CA LEU A 231 10.78 -43.10 16.80
C LEU A 231 9.70 -44.01 16.15
N GLN A 232 9.25 -43.65 14.93
CA GLN A 232 9.57 -44.33 13.64
C GLN A 232 8.79 -43.72 12.43
N ASN A 233 9.48 -43.56 11.29
CA ASN A 233 9.02 -43.11 9.95
C ASN A 233 9.10 -44.30 8.95
N PRO A 234 8.66 -44.26 7.66
CA PRO A 234 7.47 -43.67 6.97
C PRO A 234 6.80 -44.69 5.95
N PRO A 235 6.22 -44.30 4.79
CA PRO A 235 4.78 -44.25 4.38
C PRO A 235 4.39 -45.40 3.38
N PRO A 236 3.24 -45.50 2.62
CA PRO A 236 2.49 -44.45 1.87
C PRO A 236 0.94 -44.60 1.74
N LYS A 237 0.25 -43.50 1.37
CA LYS A 237 -0.74 -43.37 0.26
C LYS A 237 -1.79 -42.27 0.50
N SER A 238 -1.82 -41.34 -0.45
CA SER A 238 -2.97 -40.65 -1.05
C SER A 238 -4.30 -40.62 -0.27
N ALA A 239 -4.69 -39.42 0.14
CA ALA A 239 -6.08 -38.96 0.23
C ALA A 239 -6.04 -37.42 0.23
N ALA A 240 -6.97 -36.66 -0.33
CA ALA A 240 -7.89 -36.82 -1.44
C ALA A 240 -8.28 -35.37 -1.78
N ALA A 241 -8.21 -34.97 -3.05
CA ALA A 241 -8.66 -33.64 -3.46
C ALA A 241 -10.15 -33.49 -3.11
N THR A 242 -10.49 -32.45 -2.37
CA THR A 242 -11.87 -32.05 -2.09
C THR A 242 -12.56 -31.82 -3.44
N ALA A 243 -13.65 -32.55 -3.68
CA ALA A 243 -14.38 -32.49 -4.94
C ALA A 243 -14.89 -31.06 -5.19
N ALA A 244 -14.59 -30.51 -6.36
CA ALA A 244 -15.07 -29.20 -6.79
C ALA A 244 -16.61 -29.19 -6.87
N SER A 245 -17.25 -28.45 -5.98
CA SER A 245 -18.67 -28.12 -6.07
C SER A 245 -18.88 -27.24 -7.32
N THR A 246 -19.84 -27.63 -8.17
CA THR A 246 -20.21 -26.98 -9.43
C THR A 246 -21.05 -25.73 -9.14
N SER A 247 -20.39 -24.60 -8.94
CA SER A 247 -21.06 -23.30 -8.88
C SER A 247 -20.85 -22.57 -10.20
N PRO A 248 -21.92 -22.14 -10.89
CA PRO A 248 -21.79 -21.58 -12.23
C PRO A 248 -21.02 -20.27 -12.18
N TRP A 249 -20.13 -20.08 -13.15
CA TRP A 249 -19.52 -18.77 -13.37
C TRP A 249 -20.55 -17.79 -13.89
N THR A 250 -20.46 -16.55 -13.44
CA THR A 250 -21.34 -15.47 -13.83
C THR A 250 -20.54 -14.30 -14.35
N PHE A 251 -21.14 -13.53 -15.25
CA PHE A 251 -20.59 -12.27 -15.73
C PHE A 251 -21.56 -11.15 -15.35
N GLU A 252 -21.02 -10.10 -14.77
CA GLU A 252 -21.77 -8.91 -14.38
C GLU A 252 -20.99 -7.63 -14.73
N GLN A 253 -21.69 -6.52 -14.83
CA GLN A 253 -21.10 -5.19 -14.85
C GLN A 253 -21.62 -4.42 -13.64
N ARG A 254 -20.70 -3.83 -12.87
CA ARG A 254 -21.00 -3.03 -11.67
C ARG A 254 -20.15 -1.75 -11.70
N GLU A 255 -20.62 -0.69 -11.06
CA GLU A 255 -19.80 0.51 -10.82
C GLU A 255 -18.89 0.24 -9.63
N GLU A 256 -17.60 0.48 -9.78
CA GLU A 256 -16.60 0.52 -8.71
C GLU A 256 -15.88 1.88 -8.75
N ASP A 257 -15.00 2.16 -7.78
CA ASP A 257 -14.31 3.45 -7.63
C ASP A 257 -13.52 3.93 -8.88
N TRP A 258 -13.22 3.02 -9.81
CA TRP A 258 -12.56 3.30 -11.09
C TRP A 258 -13.49 3.28 -12.32
N GLY A 259 -14.81 3.21 -12.14
CA GLY A 259 -15.84 3.29 -13.18
C GLY A 259 -16.56 1.96 -13.49
N ASP A 260 -17.14 1.89 -14.69
CA ASP A 260 -17.87 0.71 -15.20
C ASP A 260 -16.94 -0.51 -15.26
N THR A 261 -17.13 -1.43 -14.31
CA THR A 261 -16.25 -2.56 -14.06
C THR A 261 -16.92 -3.85 -14.49
N CYS A 262 -16.19 -4.63 -15.28
CA CYS A 262 -16.60 -5.95 -15.72
C CYS A 262 -16.18 -6.96 -14.65
N PHE A 263 -17.07 -7.89 -14.29
CA PHE A 263 -16.80 -8.97 -13.34
C PHE A 263 -17.02 -10.32 -14.01
N VAL A 264 -16.14 -11.29 -13.71
CA VAL A 264 -16.39 -12.71 -13.94
C VAL A 264 -16.04 -13.48 -12.67
N GLU A 265 -17.04 -14.11 -12.06
CA GLU A 265 -16.90 -14.69 -10.72
C GLU A 265 -17.69 -15.98 -10.56
N SER A 266 -17.25 -16.82 -9.63
CA SER A 266 -17.93 -18.02 -9.18
C SER A 266 -17.85 -18.11 -7.66
N LYS A 267 -18.97 -18.50 -7.05
CA LYS A 267 -19.09 -18.65 -5.60
C LYS A 267 -19.20 -20.12 -5.23
N GLN A 268 -18.20 -20.68 -4.55
CA GLN A 268 -18.19 -22.06 -4.08
C GLN A 268 -18.29 -22.12 -2.56
N GLY A 269 -19.48 -22.49 -2.05
CA GLY A 269 -19.75 -22.38 -0.60
C GLY A 269 -19.77 -20.91 -0.19
N ASP A 270 -18.96 -20.55 0.81
CA ASP A 270 -18.82 -19.16 1.27
C ASP A 270 -17.73 -18.37 0.53
N VAL A 271 -16.90 -19.06 -0.27
CA VAL A 271 -15.76 -18.48 -1.00
C VAL A 271 -16.22 -17.96 -2.36
N THR A 272 -15.94 -16.69 -2.66
CA THR A 272 -16.12 -16.12 -4.00
C THR A 272 -14.75 -15.95 -4.64
N VAL A 273 -14.58 -16.37 -5.89
CA VAL A 273 -13.37 -16.13 -6.67
C VAL A 273 -13.75 -15.50 -7.99
N GLY A 274 -13.00 -14.50 -8.43
CA GLY A 274 -13.25 -13.89 -9.72
C GLY A 274 -12.13 -13.03 -10.27
N PHE A 275 -12.46 -12.37 -11.37
CA PHE A 275 -11.65 -11.35 -12.01
C PHE A 275 -12.52 -10.13 -12.24
N MET A 276 -11.96 -8.95 -11.98
CA MET A 276 -12.60 -7.67 -12.25
C MET A 276 -11.68 -6.78 -13.08
N GLY A 277 -12.25 -5.92 -13.92
CA GLY A 277 -11.45 -4.97 -14.69
C GLY A 277 -12.30 -4.01 -15.50
N ALA A 278 -11.74 -2.84 -15.78
CA ALA A 278 -12.38 -1.78 -16.57
C ALA A 278 -11.70 -1.60 -17.94
N PRO A 279 -12.44 -1.17 -18.98
CA PRO A 279 -11.89 -0.88 -20.30
C PRO A 279 -10.66 0.04 -20.28
N GLY A 280 -9.54 -0.42 -20.83
CA GLY A 280 -8.29 0.34 -20.90
C GLY A 280 -7.47 0.39 -19.60
N LYS A 281 -7.80 -0.45 -18.61
CA LYS A 281 -7.05 -0.66 -17.37
C LYS A 281 -6.52 -2.10 -17.30
N ASP A 282 -5.73 -2.41 -16.28
CA ASP A 282 -5.38 -3.80 -15.94
C ASP A 282 -6.57 -4.46 -15.20
N PHE A 283 -6.60 -5.80 -15.18
CA PHE A 283 -7.58 -6.56 -14.39
C PHE A 283 -6.96 -7.03 -13.08
N VAL A 284 -7.82 -7.27 -12.09
CA VAL A 284 -7.47 -7.77 -10.76
C VAL A 284 -8.19 -9.09 -10.56
N ALA A 285 -7.49 -10.11 -10.06
CA ALA A 285 -8.16 -11.32 -9.58
C ALA A 285 -8.49 -11.14 -8.11
N PHE A 286 -9.52 -11.81 -7.62
CA PHE A 286 -9.92 -11.66 -6.23
C PHE A 286 -10.42 -12.94 -5.61
N VAL A 287 -10.30 -13.01 -4.29
CA VAL A 287 -10.89 -14.06 -3.46
C VAL A 287 -11.55 -13.46 -2.23
N GLU A 288 -12.84 -13.66 -2.09
CA GLU A 288 -13.63 -13.30 -0.91
C GLU A 288 -13.80 -14.52 0.00
N ASN A 289 -13.72 -14.32 1.32
CA ASN A 289 -13.82 -15.39 2.33
C ASN A 289 -12.85 -16.56 2.11
N GLY A 290 -11.72 -16.29 1.46
CA GLY A 290 -10.66 -17.29 1.22
C GLY A 290 -9.93 -17.71 2.49
N ASN A 291 -10.26 -17.17 3.68
CA ASN A 291 -9.56 -17.32 4.96
C ASN A 291 -8.05 -17.02 4.86
N PHE A 292 -7.67 -16.08 4.02
CA PHE A 292 -6.29 -15.60 3.91
C PHE A 292 -6.00 -14.64 5.06
N ASP A 293 -4.76 -14.62 5.55
CA ASP A 293 -4.30 -13.73 6.61
C ASP A 293 -3.10 -12.91 6.12
N GLY A 294 -3.08 -11.60 6.38
CA GLY A 294 -1.98 -10.71 5.98
C GLY A 294 -1.79 -10.63 4.46
N VAL A 295 -0.54 -10.45 4.00
CA VAL A 295 -0.20 -10.51 2.56
C VAL A 295 0.01 -11.98 2.18
N VAL A 296 -0.70 -12.44 1.15
CA VAL A 296 -0.68 -13.85 0.72
C VAL A 296 -0.09 -13.97 -0.67
N ARG A 297 0.88 -14.88 -0.83
CA ARG A 297 1.33 -15.31 -2.15
C ARG A 297 0.55 -16.55 -2.57
N ALA A 298 -0.19 -16.42 -3.67
CA ALA A 298 -1.00 -17.50 -4.22
C ALA A 298 -0.53 -17.90 -5.63
N SER A 299 -0.45 -19.20 -5.85
CA SER A 299 -0.35 -19.81 -7.16
C SER A 299 -1.74 -19.96 -7.76
N TRP A 300 -1.90 -19.59 -9.03
CA TRP A 300 -3.12 -19.70 -9.81
C TRP A 300 -2.86 -20.64 -10.98
N GLN A 301 -3.54 -21.78 -11.00
CA GLN A 301 -3.32 -22.81 -11.98
C GLN A 301 -4.62 -23.22 -12.65
N VAL A 302 -4.65 -23.17 -13.98
CA VAL A 302 -5.77 -23.71 -14.76
C VAL A 302 -5.38 -25.08 -15.31
N ASP A 303 -6.09 -26.12 -14.87
CA ASP A 303 -5.78 -27.52 -15.19
C ASP A 303 -4.28 -27.85 -14.99
N ASP A 304 -3.66 -28.56 -15.94
CA ASP A 304 -2.24 -28.94 -15.90
C ASP A 304 -1.30 -27.85 -16.49
N LYS A 305 -1.77 -26.61 -16.66
CA LYS A 305 -0.95 -25.51 -17.20
C LYS A 305 0.03 -24.99 -16.15
N ALA A 306 0.98 -24.18 -16.59
CA ALA A 306 1.93 -23.54 -15.68
C ALA A 306 1.19 -22.64 -14.68
N ALA A 307 1.45 -22.84 -13.39
CA ALA A 307 0.90 -22.00 -12.35
C ALA A 307 1.48 -20.59 -12.43
N GLN A 308 0.61 -19.58 -12.38
CA GLN A 308 0.98 -18.17 -12.30
C GLN A 308 1.04 -17.76 -10.84
N MET A 309 2.10 -17.08 -10.44
CA MET A 309 2.21 -16.58 -9.07
C MET A 309 1.68 -15.15 -9.02
N SER A 310 0.88 -14.88 -7.99
CA SER A 310 0.38 -13.54 -7.69
C SER A 310 0.60 -13.23 -6.22
N ASN A 311 0.77 -11.95 -5.92
CA ASN A 311 0.71 -11.45 -4.56
C ASN A 311 -0.69 -10.88 -4.34
N GLY A 312 -1.27 -11.18 -3.19
CA GLY A 312 -2.54 -10.63 -2.78
C GLY A 312 -2.53 -10.03 -1.38
N HIS A 313 -3.38 -9.06 -1.19
CA HIS A 313 -3.53 -8.32 0.06
C HIS A 313 -5.01 -8.07 0.35
N PRO A 314 -5.38 -7.90 1.63
CA PRO A 314 -6.74 -7.49 1.97
C PRO A 314 -7.01 -6.12 1.37
N GLU A 315 -8.14 -5.98 0.67
CA GLU A 315 -8.64 -4.67 0.26
C GLU A 315 -9.42 -4.05 1.41
N ASP A 316 -9.14 -2.77 1.68
CA ASP A 316 -9.59 -2.07 2.89
C ASP A 316 -11.12 -1.92 3.02
N TYR A 317 -11.87 -2.19 1.96
CA TYR A 317 -13.30 -1.87 1.90
C TYR A 317 -14.26 -3.08 1.98
N PHE A 318 -13.88 -4.27 1.53
CA PHE A 318 -14.83 -5.41 1.42
C PHE A 318 -14.33 -6.73 2.04
N GLY A 319 -13.17 -6.76 2.69
CA GLY A 319 -12.67 -7.98 3.37
C GLY A 319 -12.31 -9.14 2.41
N TRP A 320 -12.32 -8.88 1.11
CA TRP A 320 -11.78 -9.71 0.06
C TRP A 320 -10.29 -9.44 -0.18
N TYR A 321 -9.63 -10.40 -0.80
CA TYR A 321 -8.23 -10.33 -1.19
C TYR A 321 -8.11 -10.03 -2.68
N GLY A 322 -7.52 -8.90 -3.02
CA GLY A 322 -7.11 -8.59 -4.39
C GLY A 322 -5.77 -9.24 -4.71
N PHE A 323 -5.64 -9.82 -5.89
CA PHE A 323 -4.45 -10.48 -6.42
C PHE A 323 -4.07 -9.86 -7.76
N TYR A 324 -2.84 -9.36 -7.81
CA TYR A 324 -2.32 -8.63 -8.96
C TYR A 324 -1.27 -9.44 -9.70
N GLU A 325 -0.74 -8.88 -10.79
CA GLU A 325 0.40 -9.42 -11.53
C GLU A 325 0.11 -10.72 -12.30
N LEU A 326 -1.16 -11.11 -12.44
CA LEU A 326 -1.57 -12.23 -13.29
C LEU A 326 -1.52 -11.83 -14.77
N SER A 327 -1.03 -12.76 -15.60
CA SER A 327 -1.00 -12.56 -17.05
C SER A 327 -2.42 -12.65 -17.62
N PRO A 328 -2.80 -11.82 -18.62
CA PRO A 328 -4.07 -11.96 -19.35
C PRO A 328 -4.31 -13.36 -19.91
N GLN A 329 -3.25 -14.15 -20.11
CA GLN A 329 -3.34 -15.55 -20.51
C GLN A 329 -4.21 -16.39 -19.55
N ILE A 330 -4.28 -16.03 -18.26
CA ILE A 330 -5.12 -16.76 -17.29
C ILE A 330 -6.61 -16.69 -17.65
N LEU A 331 -7.05 -15.60 -18.29
CA LEU A 331 -8.44 -15.42 -18.72
C LEU A 331 -8.76 -16.34 -19.93
N ASP A 332 -7.81 -16.46 -20.86
CA ASP A 332 -7.93 -17.39 -21.99
C ASP A 332 -7.86 -18.85 -21.56
N ASP A 333 -7.06 -19.12 -20.54
CA ASP A 333 -6.96 -20.43 -19.92
C ASP A 333 -8.27 -20.77 -19.19
N GLY A 334 -8.82 -19.85 -18.40
CA GLY A 334 -10.10 -20.01 -17.70
C GLY A 334 -11.27 -20.34 -18.64
N LYS A 335 -11.33 -19.69 -19.81
CA LYS A 335 -12.34 -19.96 -20.85
C LYS A 335 -12.31 -21.39 -21.39
N LYS A 336 -11.13 -22.04 -21.44
CA LYS A 336 -10.93 -23.37 -22.04
C LYS A 336 -10.70 -24.46 -21.01
N GLY A 337 -10.50 -24.07 -19.75
CA GLY A 337 -10.11 -24.96 -18.68
C GLY A 337 -11.27 -25.71 -18.07
N LYS A 338 -10.96 -26.66 -17.18
CA LYS A 338 -11.95 -27.42 -16.41
C LYS A 338 -11.90 -27.10 -14.93
N LYS A 339 -10.75 -26.65 -14.44
CA LYS A 339 -10.50 -26.36 -13.03
C LYS A 339 -9.53 -25.19 -12.87
N LEU A 340 -9.84 -24.29 -11.94
CA LEU A 340 -8.93 -23.27 -11.43
C LEU A 340 -8.54 -23.66 -10.00
N GLU A 341 -7.25 -23.80 -9.75
CA GLU A 341 -6.69 -24.02 -8.42
C GLU A 341 -5.92 -22.78 -7.98
N ILE A 342 -6.25 -22.32 -6.77
CA ILE A 342 -5.56 -21.23 -6.09
C ILE A 342 -4.96 -21.82 -4.84
N ALA A 343 -3.63 -21.88 -4.76
CA ALA A 343 -2.96 -22.40 -3.58
C ALA A 343 -2.01 -21.36 -2.99
N ASP A 344 -2.10 -21.13 -1.68
CA ASP A 344 -1.10 -20.35 -0.95
C ASP A 344 0.15 -21.18 -0.66
N LEU A 345 1.18 -20.51 -0.11
CA LEU A 345 2.44 -21.16 0.25
C LEU A 345 2.35 -22.07 1.48
N ASP A 346 1.31 -21.90 2.30
CA ASP A 346 1.04 -22.72 3.49
C ASP A 346 0.27 -24.00 3.14
N GLY A 347 -0.02 -24.21 1.85
CA GLY A 347 -0.61 -25.41 1.29
C GLY A 347 -2.14 -25.40 1.27
N LYS A 348 -2.77 -24.27 1.62
CA LYS A 348 -4.21 -24.13 1.52
C LYS A 348 -4.59 -23.94 0.06
N THR A 349 -5.55 -24.74 -0.39
CA THR A 349 -5.96 -24.79 -1.79
C THR A 349 -7.45 -24.54 -1.92
N ILE A 350 -7.81 -23.60 -2.80
CA ILE A 350 -9.17 -23.34 -3.27
C ILE A 350 -9.25 -23.91 -4.69
N ALA A 351 -10.21 -24.79 -4.94
CA ALA A 351 -10.37 -25.45 -6.23
C ALA A 351 -11.77 -25.20 -6.80
N ILE A 352 -11.86 -24.31 -7.78
CA ILE A 352 -13.11 -23.93 -8.43
C ILE A 352 -13.23 -24.66 -9.77
N SER A 353 -14.42 -25.20 -10.04
CA SER A 353 -14.72 -25.77 -11.34
C SER A 353 -14.86 -24.66 -12.38
N LEU A 354 -14.23 -24.81 -13.54
CA LEU A 354 -14.44 -23.96 -14.72
C LEU A 354 -15.54 -24.51 -15.64
N ALA A 355 -16.37 -25.43 -15.15
CA ALA A 355 -17.57 -25.85 -15.87
C ALA A 355 -18.43 -24.61 -16.19
N ASP A 356 -18.86 -24.51 -17.45
CA ASP A 356 -19.67 -23.41 -17.98
C ASP A 356 -19.01 -22.01 -17.90
N ALA A 357 -17.71 -21.91 -17.60
CA ALA A 357 -16.98 -20.65 -17.53
C ALA A 357 -16.77 -19.96 -18.89
N ALA A 358 -16.83 -20.72 -19.99
CA ALA A 358 -16.47 -20.23 -21.32
C ALA A 358 -17.25 -18.98 -21.76
N ALA A 359 -18.57 -18.96 -21.53
CA ALA A 359 -19.42 -17.83 -21.91
C ALA A 359 -19.20 -16.60 -21.01
N PRO A 360 -19.25 -16.70 -19.67
CA PRO A 360 -18.91 -15.59 -18.76
C PRO A 360 -17.53 -14.98 -18.98
N PHE A 361 -16.48 -15.80 -19.14
CA PHE A 361 -15.14 -15.30 -19.43
C PHE A 361 -15.08 -14.57 -20.79
N SER A 362 -15.80 -15.07 -21.80
CA SER A 362 -15.88 -14.39 -23.10
C SER A 362 -16.59 -13.04 -23.00
N GLN A 363 -17.65 -12.95 -22.20
CA GLN A 363 -18.36 -11.71 -21.92
C GLN A 363 -17.47 -10.71 -21.17
N PHE A 364 -16.74 -11.18 -20.15
CA PHE A 364 -15.74 -10.38 -19.43
C PHE A 364 -14.65 -9.85 -20.36
N GLN A 365 -14.00 -10.72 -21.13
CA GLN A 365 -12.96 -10.28 -22.08
C GLN A 365 -13.52 -9.31 -23.12
N THR A 366 -14.78 -9.49 -23.57
CA THR A 366 -15.44 -8.55 -24.50
C THR A 366 -15.71 -7.20 -23.85
N CYS A 367 -16.04 -7.18 -22.56
CA CYS A 367 -16.26 -5.97 -21.79
C CYS A 367 -14.94 -5.25 -21.50
N PHE A 368 -13.97 -5.96 -20.91
CA PHE A 368 -12.66 -5.47 -20.49
C PHE A 368 -11.77 -5.00 -21.65
N ASN A 369 -11.77 -5.71 -22.79
CA ASN A 369 -10.94 -5.34 -23.94
C ASN A 369 -11.54 -4.22 -24.81
N LYS A 370 -12.67 -3.63 -24.42
CA LYS A 370 -13.18 -2.43 -25.11
C LYS A 370 -12.12 -1.34 -25.03
N ALA A 371 -12.03 -0.55 -26.10
CA ALA A 371 -11.29 0.70 -26.03
C ALA A 371 -11.90 1.54 -24.90
N ALA A 372 -11.04 2.16 -24.07
CA ALA A 372 -11.49 3.13 -23.08
C ALA A 372 -12.47 4.12 -23.75
N PRO A 373 -13.63 4.41 -23.14
CA PRO A 373 -14.61 5.33 -23.72
C PRO A 373 -13.90 6.64 -24.07
N LYS A 374 -13.93 7.04 -25.35
CA LYS A 374 -13.26 8.28 -25.77
C LYS A 374 -14.04 9.53 -25.35
N THR A 375 -15.34 9.39 -25.09
CA THR A 375 -16.27 10.27 -24.36
C THR A 375 -17.61 9.51 -24.27
N GLU A 376 -18.51 9.89 -23.35
CA GLU A 376 -19.97 9.63 -23.32
C GLU A 376 -20.50 8.39 -22.55
N LYS A 377 -21.34 8.63 -21.54
CA LYS A 377 -22.82 8.53 -21.60
C LYS A 377 -23.44 8.86 -20.26
N ALA A 378 -24.56 9.61 -20.25
CA ALA A 378 -25.37 9.75 -19.04
C ALA A 378 -25.83 8.37 -18.56
N SER A 379 -25.53 8.05 -17.30
CA SER A 379 -25.84 6.75 -16.73
C SER A 379 -27.36 6.55 -16.66
N ASN A 380 -27.83 5.32 -16.85
CA ASN A 380 -29.26 4.97 -16.66
C ASN A 380 -29.63 4.85 -15.17
N TYR A 381 -28.77 5.33 -14.25
CA TYR A 381 -29.01 5.27 -12.82
C TYR A 381 -29.74 6.52 -12.33
N PRO A 382 -30.59 6.41 -11.30
CA PRO A 382 -31.20 7.57 -10.68
C PRO A 382 -30.09 8.49 -10.18
N ALA A 383 -30.10 9.74 -10.65
CA ALA A 383 -29.08 10.74 -10.30
C ALA A 383 -28.87 10.78 -8.77
N ALA A 384 -27.60 10.84 -8.35
CA ALA A 384 -27.25 11.16 -6.97
C ALA A 384 -28.07 12.37 -6.50
N LYS A 385 -28.58 12.35 -5.26
CA LYS A 385 -29.37 13.46 -4.70
C LYS A 385 -28.52 14.73 -4.73
N GLN A 386 -28.80 15.61 -5.70
CA GLN A 386 -28.05 16.85 -5.85
C GLN A 386 -28.47 17.87 -4.81
N THR A 387 -27.50 18.61 -4.32
CA THR A 387 -27.77 19.71 -3.40
C THR A 387 -28.49 20.85 -4.17
N PRO A 388 -29.52 21.50 -3.58
CA PRO A 388 -30.20 22.60 -4.24
C PRO A 388 -29.22 23.71 -4.64
N PRO A 389 -29.35 24.29 -5.86
CA PRO A 389 -28.43 25.30 -6.34
C PRO A 389 -28.48 26.57 -5.49
N ASN A 390 -27.31 27.13 -5.19
CA ASN A 390 -27.13 28.34 -4.39
C ASN A 390 -26.33 29.44 -5.13
N ARG A 391 -26.02 29.23 -6.41
CA ARG A 391 -25.38 30.20 -7.31
C ARG A 391 -25.99 30.17 -8.70
N LYS A 392 -25.75 31.25 -9.46
CA LYS A 392 -26.18 31.43 -10.85
C LYS A 392 -24.98 31.66 -11.78
N GLY A 393 -25.05 31.11 -12.99
CA GLY A 393 -24.04 31.32 -14.03
C GLY A 393 -22.73 30.58 -13.76
N CYS A 394 -22.80 29.42 -13.14
CA CYS A 394 -21.66 28.52 -13.00
C CYS A 394 -21.34 27.86 -14.33
N VAL A 395 -20.07 27.55 -14.56
CA VAL A 395 -19.62 26.82 -15.75
C VAL A 395 -18.66 25.71 -15.34
N LEU A 396 -18.88 24.50 -15.84
CA LEU A 396 -17.89 23.41 -15.91
C LEU A 396 -17.84 22.97 -17.37
N GLU A 397 -16.75 23.30 -18.05
CA GLU A 397 -16.51 22.95 -19.45
C GLU A 397 -15.22 22.13 -19.54
N VAL A 398 -15.30 20.95 -20.14
CA VAL A 398 -14.19 19.99 -20.28
C VAL A 398 -14.16 19.51 -21.73
N GLY A 399 -13.01 19.62 -22.39
CA GLY A 399 -12.84 19.26 -23.79
C GLY A 399 -13.78 20.02 -24.75
N GLY A 400 -14.16 21.25 -24.41
CA GLY A 400 -15.13 22.06 -25.16
C GLY A 400 -16.60 21.68 -24.94
N THR A 401 -16.88 20.71 -24.08
CA THR A 401 -18.24 20.31 -23.70
C THR A 401 -18.62 20.92 -22.35
N LYS A 402 -19.75 21.62 -22.29
CA LYS A 402 -20.27 22.21 -21.05
C LYS A 402 -21.10 21.21 -20.26
N ALA A 403 -20.50 20.61 -19.25
CA ALA A 403 -21.17 19.73 -18.29
C ALA A 403 -22.10 20.51 -17.35
N ILE A 404 -21.66 21.70 -16.91
CA ILE A 404 -22.47 22.63 -16.13
C ILE A 404 -22.47 23.98 -16.85
N ASP A 405 -23.66 24.53 -17.10
CA ASP A 405 -23.85 25.91 -17.59
C ASP A 405 -25.17 26.45 -17.02
N GLY A 406 -25.10 27.27 -15.98
CA GLY A 406 -26.28 27.86 -15.35
C GLY A 406 -26.29 27.80 -13.83
N ALA A 407 -27.45 27.51 -13.24
CA ALA A 407 -27.58 27.42 -11.78
C ALA A 407 -26.83 26.19 -11.26
N CYS A 408 -26.05 26.35 -10.20
CA CYS A 408 -25.34 25.25 -9.57
C CYS A 408 -25.35 25.39 -8.05
N TYR A 409 -25.13 24.28 -7.37
CA TYR A 409 -24.67 24.32 -5.99
C TYR A 409 -23.17 24.59 -5.97
N TRP A 410 -22.75 25.38 -4.99
CA TRP A 410 -21.36 25.66 -4.67
C TRP A 410 -21.19 25.56 -3.15
N GLY A 411 -20.18 24.81 -2.70
CA GLY A 411 -19.86 24.66 -1.28
C GLY A 411 -18.36 24.69 -1.04
N PRO A 412 -17.89 25.03 0.17
CA PRO A 412 -16.49 24.84 0.52
C PRO A 412 -16.13 23.35 0.47
N TYR A 413 -14.91 23.04 0.03
CA TYR A 413 -14.37 21.69 0.01
C TYR A 413 -13.05 21.63 0.76
N GLY A 414 -12.92 20.68 1.68
CA GLY A 414 -11.74 20.52 2.53
C GLY A 414 -11.50 21.69 3.49
N SER A 415 -10.28 21.74 4.01
CA SER A 415 -9.78 22.79 4.91
C SER A 415 -8.98 23.88 4.19
N MET A 416 -8.74 23.74 2.89
CA MET A 416 -7.98 24.70 2.09
C MET A 416 -8.81 25.95 1.73
N ASP A 417 -8.22 27.12 1.92
CA ASP A 417 -8.88 28.40 1.67
C ASP A 417 -9.16 28.60 0.18
N GLY A 418 -10.44 28.59 -0.17
CA GLY A 418 -10.91 28.85 -1.53
C GLY A 418 -11.17 27.62 -2.38
N SER A 419 -10.83 26.41 -1.89
CA SER A 419 -11.24 25.13 -2.49
C SER A 419 -12.74 24.92 -2.38
N PHE A 420 -13.34 24.34 -3.41
CA PHE A 420 -14.80 24.25 -3.50
C PHE A 420 -15.29 23.02 -4.27
N VAL A 421 -16.51 22.62 -3.94
CA VAL A 421 -17.31 21.69 -4.73
C VAL A 421 -18.35 22.46 -5.53
N MET A 422 -18.62 22.03 -6.76
CA MET A 422 -19.76 22.50 -7.54
C MET A 422 -20.58 21.36 -8.10
N GLU A 423 -21.91 21.48 -8.09
CA GLU A 423 -22.83 20.41 -8.51
C GLU A 423 -23.98 20.99 -9.35
N ALA A 424 -24.29 20.34 -10.48
CA ALA A 424 -25.50 20.58 -11.27
C ALA A 424 -25.69 19.49 -12.34
N ASN A 425 -26.92 19.24 -12.78
CA ASN A 425 -27.24 18.36 -13.92
C ASN A 425 -26.65 16.94 -13.83
N GLY A 426 -26.58 16.37 -12.62
CA GLY A 426 -25.92 15.09 -12.35
C GLY A 426 -24.38 15.15 -12.32
N TYR A 427 -23.76 16.27 -12.65
CA TYR A 427 -22.32 16.47 -12.54
C TYR A 427 -21.94 17.05 -11.20
N PHE A 428 -20.75 16.69 -10.73
CA PHE A 428 -20.06 17.42 -9.68
C PHE A 428 -18.56 17.46 -9.93
N ALA A 429 -17.94 18.55 -9.49
CA ALA A 429 -16.50 18.75 -9.56
C ALA A 429 -15.99 19.27 -8.23
N ILE A 430 -14.85 18.74 -7.82
CA ILE A 430 -14.06 19.13 -6.67
C ILE A 430 -12.88 19.92 -7.22
N ILE A 431 -12.75 21.17 -6.79
CA ILE A 431 -11.70 22.07 -7.21
C ILE A 431 -10.87 22.43 -5.99
N GLU A 432 -9.60 22.07 -6.05
CA GLU A 432 -8.61 22.40 -5.04
C GLU A 432 -7.84 23.62 -5.52
N VAL A 433 -7.91 24.68 -4.75
CA VAL A 433 -7.25 25.95 -5.06
C VAL A 433 -6.02 26.08 -4.18
N ASP A 434 -4.86 26.20 -4.82
CA ASP A 434 -3.61 26.59 -4.19
C ASP A 434 -3.15 27.93 -4.78
N ASN A 435 -3.40 29.01 -4.04
CA ASN A 435 -3.07 30.38 -4.44
C ASN A 435 -3.69 30.79 -5.80
N ASP A 436 -2.85 30.93 -6.84
CA ASP A 436 -3.24 31.33 -8.21
C ASP A 436 -3.33 30.14 -9.18
N GLU A 437 -3.20 28.92 -8.66
CA GLU A 437 -3.34 27.67 -9.39
C GLU A 437 -4.47 26.83 -8.77
N ALA A 438 -5.09 25.99 -9.59
CA ALA A 438 -6.08 25.04 -9.13
C ALA A 438 -5.92 23.71 -9.87
N ASP A 439 -6.14 22.61 -9.20
CA ASP A 439 -6.39 21.32 -9.84
C ASP A 439 -7.78 20.86 -9.45
N GLY A 440 -8.28 19.82 -10.09
CA GLY A 440 -9.57 19.30 -9.71
C GLY A 440 -9.88 17.95 -10.29
N TRP A 441 -10.94 17.39 -9.77
CA TRP A 441 -11.51 16.14 -10.23
C TRP A 441 -13.00 16.30 -10.42
N TRP A 442 -13.55 15.58 -11.39
CA TRP A 442 -14.97 15.59 -11.65
C TRP A 442 -15.43 14.18 -11.96
N ASN A 443 -16.74 14.00 -11.93
CA ASN A 443 -17.33 12.69 -12.08
C ASN A 443 -17.39 12.19 -13.54
N ASP A 444 -17.12 13.05 -14.53
CA ASP A 444 -17.08 12.84 -16.00
C ASP A 444 -18.39 12.33 -16.62
N THR A 445 -19.04 11.40 -15.95
CA THR A 445 -20.34 10.83 -16.23
C THR A 445 -21.39 11.43 -15.28
N PRO A 446 -22.48 12.02 -15.81
CA PRO A 446 -23.53 12.57 -14.95
C PRO A 446 -24.24 11.44 -14.21
N GLY A 447 -24.45 11.64 -12.91
CA GLY A 447 -25.03 10.67 -11.99
C GLY A 447 -24.00 9.77 -11.30
N ALA A 448 -22.73 9.76 -11.74
CA ALA A 448 -21.67 9.05 -11.03
C ALA A 448 -21.44 9.64 -9.64
N THR A 449 -21.11 8.78 -8.68
CA THR A 449 -21.08 9.11 -7.25
C THR A 449 -19.73 9.65 -6.76
N HIS A 450 -18.69 9.57 -7.58
CA HIS A 450 -17.30 9.95 -7.25
C HIS A 450 -16.67 10.85 -8.31
N ALA A 451 -15.88 11.83 -7.87
CA ALA A 451 -15.08 12.70 -8.74
C ALA A 451 -13.68 12.09 -8.93
N HIS A 452 -13.52 11.27 -9.97
CA HIS A 452 -12.33 10.45 -10.19
C HIS A 452 -11.52 10.85 -11.44
N THR A 453 -12.16 11.57 -12.37
CA THR A 453 -11.48 12.05 -13.57
C THR A 453 -10.79 13.36 -13.28
N ARG A 454 -9.46 13.43 -13.48
CA ARG A 454 -8.68 14.64 -13.27
C ARG A 454 -9.02 15.68 -14.35
N LEU A 455 -9.34 16.91 -13.92
CA LEU A 455 -9.52 18.10 -14.76
C LEU A 455 -8.17 18.70 -15.19
N GLY A 456 -7.14 18.50 -14.36
CA GLY A 456 -5.79 18.97 -14.59
C GLY A 456 -5.59 20.40 -14.10
N GLU A 457 -4.32 20.81 -14.10
CA GLU A 457 -3.92 22.12 -13.61
C GLU A 457 -4.57 23.25 -14.41
N MET A 458 -5.11 24.23 -13.68
CA MET A 458 -5.82 25.40 -14.16
C MET A 458 -5.22 26.64 -13.52
N LYS A 459 -5.26 27.75 -14.27
CA LYS A 459 -4.85 29.07 -13.78
C LYS A 459 -6.03 30.00 -13.66
N ARG A 460 -5.92 30.93 -12.71
CA ARG A 460 -6.95 31.91 -12.47
C ARG A 460 -7.05 32.90 -13.64
N ALA A 461 -8.25 33.01 -14.20
CA ALA A 461 -8.59 33.94 -15.28
C ALA A 461 -9.93 34.63 -14.96
N GLY A 462 -9.87 35.71 -14.17
CA GLY A 462 -11.03 36.44 -13.69
C GLY A 462 -11.82 35.65 -12.64
N GLN A 463 -13.09 35.36 -12.91
CA GLN A 463 -13.97 34.55 -12.05
C GLN A 463 -13.92 33.05 -12.37
N CYS A 464 -12.96 32.63 -13.20
CA CYS A 464 -12.83 31.27 -13.67
C CYS A 464 -11.42 30.73 -13.48
N TRP A 465 -11.32 29.41 -13.35
CA TRP A 465 -10.11 28.61 -13.47
C TRP A 465 -10.09 28.00 -14.87
N LYS A 466 -8.96 28.12 -15.57
CA LYS A 466 -8.85 27.69 -16.97
C LYS A 466 -7.55 26.95 -17.26
N SER A 467 -7.64 25.95 -18.11
CA SER A 467 -6.54 25.31 -18.82
C SER A 467 -6.82 25.31 -20.33
N GLU A 468 -6.02 24.59 -21.12
CA GLU A 468 -6.28 24.42 -22.55
C GLU A 468 -7.60 23.66 -22.82
N SER A 469 -7.94 22.71 -21.95
CA SER A 469 -9.08 21.81 -22.12
C SER A 469 -10.20 22.02 -21.11
N VAL A 470 -9.97 22.79 -20.04
CA VAL A 470 -10.93 22.95 -18.94
C VAL A 470 -11.24 24.42 -18.65
N ARG A 471 -12.50 24.71 -18.34
CA ARG A 471 -12.95 25.98 -17.80
C ARG A 471 -13.98 25.78 -16.70
N VAL A 472 -13.63 26.26 -15.50
CA VAL A 472 -14.49 26.23 -14.32
C VAL A 472 -14.79 27.66 -13.86
N CYS A 473 -16.05 28.05 -13.75
CA CYS A 473 -16.46 29.38 -13.30
C CYS A 473 -17.43 29.29 -12.12
N ILE A 474 -17.16 30.07 -11.08
CA ILE A 474 -17.84 29.96 -9.78
C ILE A 474 -19.24 30.61 -9.80
N GLY A 475 -19.53 31.47 -10.78
CA GLY A 475 -20.83 32.16 -10.88
C GLY A 475 -21.08 33.17 -9.75
N ALA A 476 -22.18 33.91 -9.86
CA ALA A 476 -22.62 34.86 -8.86
C ALA A 476 -23.51 34.18 -7.81
N LYS A 477 -23.47 34.68 -6.56
CA LYS A 477 -24.45 34.31 -5.54
C LYS A 477 -25.86 34.77 -5.92
#